data_AF-A0A4R4D607-F1
#
_entry.id   AF-A0A4R4D607-F1
#
_cell.length_a   1.000
_cell.length_b   1.000
_cell.length_c   1.000
_cell.angle_alpha   90.00
_cell.angle_beta   90.00
_cell.angle_gamma   90.00
#
_symmetry.space_group_name_H-M   'P 1'
#
loop_
_entity.id
_entity.type
_entity.pdbx_description
1 polymer ?
#
loop_
_entity_poly.entity_id
_entity_poly.type
_entity_poly.pdbx_seq_one_letter_code
_entity_poly.pdbx_strand_id
1 'polypeptide(L)'
;MSMAPRPASLPAARGRKAEPFRSVEEAWFWTMAALIARRDGARIVSGAGLVTRPCEPDDVVKCLDRLYRQRRIELQHARILRLWGERQQVPDPRAPRERGDWRLWREAMSRLDWPLRVKGIVDGPALAFPEDAEILDFPGSAR
;
A
#
# COMPACT_ATOMS: atom_id res chain seq x y z
N MET A 1 -24.31 -24.67 -25.25
CA MET A 1 -23.53 -24.37 -24.02
C MET A 1 -23.38 -22.86 -23.94
N SER A 2 -24.21 -22.19 -23.14
CA SER A 2 -24.25 -20.72 -23.07
C SER A 2 -23.42 -20.26 -21.86
N MET A 3 -22.36 -19.51 -22.11
CA MET A 3 -21.43 -19.03 -21.09
C MET A 3 -21.99 -17.74 -20.48
N ALA A 4 -22.47 -17.82 -19.24
CA ALA A 4 -22.97 -16.66 -18.52
C ALA A 4 -21.84 -15.63 -18.31
N PRO A 5 -22.06 -14.34 -18.57
CA PRO A 5 -21.05 -13.31 -18.31
C PRO A 5 -20.79 -13.21 -16.79
N ARG A 6 -19.51 -13.23 -16.41
CA ARG A 6 -19.04 -12.92 -15.05
C ARG A 6 -19.61 -11.56 -14.63
N PRO A 7 -20.21 -11.44 -13.43
CA PRO A 7 -20.62 -10.12 -12.94
C PRO A 7 -19.39 -9.25 -12.78
N ALA A 8 -19.33 -8.17 -13.57
CA ALA A 8 -18.40 -7.08 -13.34
C ALA A 8 -18.68 -6.53 -11.93
N SER A 9 -17.63 -6.41 -11.12
CA SER A 9 -17.71 -5.87 -9.76
C SER A 9 -18.44 -4.52 -9.78
N LEU A 10 -19.60 -4.46 -9.13
CA LEU A 10 -20.40 -3.24 -8.98
C LEU A 10 -19.56 -2.18 -8.24
N PRO A 11 -19.64 -0.89 -8.61
CA PRO A 11 -19.06 0.18 -7.80
C PRO A 11 -19.71 0.14 -6.42
N ALA A 12 -18.86 0.07 -5.38
CA ALA A 12 -19.26 -0.04 -3.99
C ALA A 12 -20.30 1.02 -3.61
N ALA A 13 -21.31 0.59 -2.85
CA ALA A 13 -22.41 1.41 -2.37
C ALA A 13 -21.93 2.71 -1.72
N ARG A 14 -22.57 3.83 -2.08
CA ARG A 14 -22.41 5.14 -1.41
C ARG A 14 -23.03 5.05 -0.01
N GLY A 15 -22.25 4.61 0.98
CA GLY A 15 -22.72 4.51 2.37
C GLY A 15 -21.54 4.30 3.33
N ARG A 16 -21.30 5.30 4.19
CA ARG A 16 -20.07 5.57 4.98
C ARG A 16 -18.86 5.94 4.11
N LYS A 17 -18.37 7.18 4.28
CA LYS A 17 -17.12 7.63 3.66
C LYS A 17 -16.01 6.73 4.21
N ALA A 18 -15.47 5.85 3.38
CA ALA A 18 -14.32 5.05 3.77
C ALA A 18 -13.13 5.98 4.04
N GLU A 19 -12.43 5.76 5.15
CA GLU A 19 -11.33 6.62 5.58
C GLU A 19 -9.98 6.04 5.12
N PRO A 20 -9.26 6.72 4.21
CA PRO A 20 -7.90 6.33 3.83
C PRO A 20 -6.95 6.33 5.04
N PHE A 21 -5.87 5.55 4.93
CA PHE A 21 -4.79 5.55 5.91
C PHE A 21 -3.97 6.83 5.80
N ARG A 22 -3.42 7.33 6.90
CA ARG A 22 -2.59 8.54 6.90
C ARG A 22 -1.18 8.29 6.36
N SER A 23 -0.74 7.04 6.39
CA SER A 23 0.58 6.62 5.93
C SER A 23 0.56 5.19 5.38
N VAL A 24 1.59 4.87 4.61
CA VAL A 24 1.83 3.52 4.10
C VAL A 24 2.15 2.56 5.24
N GLU A 25 2.90 3.02 6.24
CA GLU A 25 3.20 2.22 7.43
C GLU A 25 1.92 1.84 8.18
N GLU A 26 0.98 2.78 8.36
CA GLU A 26 -0.32 2.50 9.00
C GLU A 26 -1.10 1.43 8.21
N ALA A 27 -1.18 1.58 6.88
CA ALA A 27 -1.84 0.61 6.01
C ALA A 27 -1.18 -0.78 6.07
N TRP A 28 0.16 -0.83 6.11
CA TRP A 28 0.93 -2.07 6.21
C TRP A 28 0.74 -2.75 7.56
N PHE A 29 0.84 -2.03 8.66
CA PHE A 29 0.63 -2.59 10.00
C PHE A 29 -0.78 -3.11 10.18
N TRP A 30 -1.79 -2.37 9.71
CA TRP A 30 -3.17 -2.83 9.69
C TRP A 30 -3.33 -4.13 8.87
N THR A 31 -2.70 -4.19 7.70
CA THR A 31 -2.69 -5.40 6.86
C THR A 31 -2.08 -6.58 7.61
N MET A 32 -0.94 -6.40 8.25
CA MET A 32 -0.24 -7.45 8.99
C MET A 32 -1.04 -7.93 10.20
N ALA A 33 -1.66 -7.02 10.96
CA ALA A 33 -2.54 -7.39 12.06
C ALA A 33 -3.74 -8.22 11.57
N ALA A 34 -4.33 -7.84 10.43
CA ALA A 34 -5.42 -8.59 9.81
C ALA A 34 -4.97 -9.98 9.33
N LEU A 35 -3.78 -10.10 8.73
CA LEU A 35 -3.23 -11.39 8.30
C LEU A 35 -2.90 -12.30 9.49
N ILE A 36 -2.37 -11.76 10.58
CA ILE A 36 -2.13 -12.50 11.83
C ILE A 36 -3.46 -13.00 12.41
N ALA A 37 -4.47 -12.13 12.52
CA ALA A 37 -5.78 -12.51 13.04
C ALA A 37 -6.42 -13.62 12.18
N ARG A 38 -6.31 -13.54 10.84
CA ARG A 38 -6.77 -14.60 9.92
C ARG A 38 -6.04 -15.91 10.14
N ARG A 39 -4.71 -15.87 10.31
CA ARG A 39 -3.88 -17.06 10.62
C ARG A 39 -4.29 -17.70 11.95
N ASP A 40 -4.59 -16.87 12.94
CA ASP A 40 -4.96 -17.31 14.29
C ASP A 40 -6.45 -17.74 14.38
N GLY A 41 -7.14 -17.83 13.23
CA GLY A 41 -8.48 -18.42 13.11
C GLY A 41 -9.63 -17.41 13.19
N ALA A 42 -9.35 -16.12 13.33
CA ALA A 42 -10.39 -15.09 13.29
C ALA A 42 -10.94 -14.94 11.87
N ARG A 43 -12.26 -15.05 11.73
CA ARG A 43 -12.94 -14.71 10.46
C ARG A 43 -13.07 -13.19 10.38
N ILE A 44 -12.22 -12.55 9.59
CA ILE A 44 -12.34 -11.12 9.29
C ILE A 44 -13.56 -10.92 8.40
N VAL A 45 -14.57 -10.23 8.94
CA VAL A 45 -15.74 -9.77 8.19
C VAL A 45 -15.47 -8.33 7.76
N SER A 46 -15.59 -8.04 6.47
CA SER A 46 -15.51 -6.67 5.93
C SER A 46 -16.48 -5.76 6.69
N GLY A 47 -15.97 -4.67 7.28
CA GLY A 47 -16.77 -3.73 8.06
C GLY A 47 -16.94 -4.04 9.56
N ALA A 48 -16.29 -5.08 10.09
CA ALA A 48 -16.27 -5.35 11.55
C ALA A 48 -15.32 -4.43 12.34
N GLY A 49 -14.47 -3.66 11.65
CA GLY A 49 -13.67 -2.60 12.26
C GLY A 49 -14.52 -1.37 12.59
N LEU A 50 -14.16 -0.65 13.66
CA LEU A 50 -14.79 0.63 14.04
C LEU A 50 -14.76 1.67 12.90
N VAL A 51 -13.77 1.55 11.99
CA VAL A 51 -13.57 2.40 10.82
C VAL A 51 -13.73 1.57 9.55
N THR A 52 -14.59 2.03 8.65
CA THR A 52 -14.70 1.46 7.30
C THR A 52 -13.50 1.92 6.47
N ARG A 53 -12.62 0.99 6.10
CA ARG A 53 -11.44 1.26 5.26
C ARG A 53 -11.76 1.11 3.77
N PRO A 54 -11.07 1.83 2.87
CA PRO A 54 -11.33 1.80 1.42
C PRO A 54 -10.79 0.54 0.72
N CYS A 55 -10.14 -0.37 1.44
CA CYS A 55 -9.55 -1.59 0.89
C CYS A 55 -9.59 -2.76 1.88
N GLU A 56 -9.38 -3.96 1.35
CA GLU A 56 -9.11 -5.17 2.12
C GLU A 56 -7.60 -5.37 2.32
N PRO A 57 -7.15 -6.14 3.34
CA PRO A 57 -5.74 -6.46 3.55
C PRO A 57 -5.07 -7.05 2.31
N ASP A 58 -5.80 -7.88 1.57
CA ASP A 58 -5.31 -8.54 0.36
C ASP A 58 -5.01 -7.54 -0.78
N ASP A 59 -5.64 -6.37 -0.79
CA ASP A 59 -5.37 -5.34 -1.81
C ASP A 59 -3.99 -4.69 -1.62
N VAL A 60 -3.58 -4.50 -0.37
CA VAL A 60 -2.23 -4.02 -0.03
C VAL A 60 -1.19 -5.10 -0.40
N VAL A 61 -1.47 -6.36 -0.08
CA VAL A 61 -0.60 -7.50 -0.46
C VAL A 61 -0.48 -7.64 -1.98
N LYS A 62 -1.56 -7.45 -2.74
CA LYS A 62 -1.53 -7.45 -4.22
C LYS A 62 -0.67 -6.30 -4.77
N CYS A 63 -0.67 -5.13 -4.14
CA CYS A 63 0.21 -4.03 -4.54
C CYS A 63 1.68 -4.40 -4.33
N LEU A 64 2.00 -5.01 -3.19
CA LEU A 64 3.34 -5.53 -2.90
C LEU A 64 3.77 -6.62 -3.90
N ASP A 65 2.92 -7.61 -4.17
CA ASP A 65 3.19 -8.69 -5.13
C ASP A 65 3.43 -8.14 -6.54
N ARG A 66 2.68 -7.13 -6.96
CA ARG A 66 2.90 -6.46 -8.25
C ARG A 66 4.29 -5.80 -8.32
N LEU A 67 4.70 -5.09 -7.26
CA LEU A 67 6.03 -4.48 -7.20
C LEU A 67 7.15 -5.53 -7.21
N TYR A 68 6.93 -6.65 -6.52
CA TYR A 68 7.85 -7.78 -6.52
C TYR A 68 8.01 -8.40 -7.91
N ARG A 69 6.90 -8.68 -8.62
CA ARG A 69 6.94 -9.20 -10.00
C ARG A 69 7.61 -8.25 -10.99
N GLN A 70 7.49 -6.94 -10.75
CA GLN A 70 8.17 -5.91 -11.54
C GLN A 70 9.64 -5.70 -11.15
N ARG A 71 10.18 -6.50 -10.20
CA ARG A 71 11.52 -6.36 -9.62
C ARG A 71 11.79 -4.97 -9.03
N ARG A 72 10.73 -4.23 -8.67
CA ARG A 72 10.86 -2.97 -7.93
C ARG A 72 11.04 -3.23 -6.45
N ILE A 73 10.53 -4.35 -5.93
CA ILE A 73 10.76 -4.82 -4.56
C ILE A 73 11.41 -6.20 -4.66
N GLU A 74 12.47 -6.42 -3.89
CA GLU A 74 13.16 -7.70 -3.86
C GLU A 74 12.71 -8.58 -2.69
N LEU A 75 13.11 -9.85 -2.70
CA LEU A 75 12.77 -10.78 -1.62
C LEU A 75 13.27 -10.31 -0.24
N GLN A 76 14.43 -9.64 -0.20
CA GLN A 76 14.97 -9.09 1.05
C GLN A 76 14.05 -8.01 1.63
N HIS A 77 13.52 -7.12 0.80
CA HIS A 77 12.51 -6.14 1.20
C HIS A 77 11.26 -6.82 1.78
N ALA A 78 10.71 -7.81 1.07
CA ALA A 78 9.53 -8.53 1.51
C ALA A 78 9.74 -9.25 2.86
N ARG A 79 10.94 -9.80 3.09
CA ARG A 79 11.32 -10.41 4.37
C ARG A 79 11.33 -9.38 5.50
N ILE A 80 11.95 -8.21 5.30
CA ILE A 80 12.00 -7.16 6.32
C ILE A 80 10.59 -6.60 6.61
N LEU A 81 9.80 -6.36 5.56
CA LEU A 81 8.41 -5.93 5.67
C LEU A 81 7.58 -6.90 6.53
N ARG A 82 7.75 -8.21 6.31
CA ARG A 82 7.06 -9.23 7.10
C ARG A 82 7.57 -9.26 8.55
N LEU A 83 8.87 -9.32 8.77
CA LEU A 83 9.47 -9.38 10.11
C LEU A 83 9.00 -8.23 11.01
N TRP A 84 9.10 -7.00 10.50
CA TRP A 84 8.77 -5.80 11.26
C TRP A 84 7.26 -5.52 11.27
N GLY A 85 6.56 -5.94 10.21
CA GLY A 85 5.11 -5.94 10.15
C GLY A 85 4.46 -6.85 11.20
N GLU A 86 4.98 -8.06 11.40
CA GLU A 86 4.50 -8.98 12.45
C GLU A 86 4.76 -8.41 13.86
N ARG A 87 5.85 -7.66 14.04
CA ARG A 87 6.19 -6.97 15.30
C ARG A 87 5.41 -5.69 15.54
N GLN A 88 4.63 -5.22 14.56
CA GLN A 88 3.90 -3.96 14.60
C GLN A 88 4.80 -2.76 14.97
N GLN A 89 6.04 -2.76 14.46
CA GLN A 89 7.06 -1.76 14.80
C GLN A 89 7.94 -1.44 13.60
N VAL A 90 8.38 -0.18 13.49
CA VAL A 90 9.37 0.27 12.51
C VAL A 90 10.78 -0.03 13.05
N PRO A 91 11.72 -0.55 12.24
CA PRO A 91 13.11 -0.75 12.69
C PRO A 91 13.75 0.56 13.17
N ASP A 92 14.61 0.52 14.19
CA ASP A 92 15.30 1.72 14.70
C ASP A 92 16.60 2.01 13.92
N PRO A 93 16.72 3.16 13.23
CA PRO A 93 17.97 3.53 12.54
C PRO A 93 19.16 3.76 13.49
N ARG A 94 18.91 4.03 14.77
CA ARG A 94 19.94 4.26 15.79
C ARG A 94 20.57 2.96 16.27
N ALA A 95 19.84 1.85 16.22
CA ALA A 95 20.36 0.53 16.56
C ALA A 95 21.24 -0.03 15.43
N PRO A 96 22.54 -0.29 15.64
CA PRO A 96 23.44 -0.75 14.58
C PRO A 96 22.99 -2.05 13.89
N ARG A 97 22.34 -2.94 14.65
CA ARG A 97 21.80 -4.22 14.15
C ARG A 97 20.58 -4.04 13.25
N GLU A 98 19.81 -2.97 13.43
CA GLU A 98 18.56 -2.72 12.70
C GLU A 98 18.73 -1.70 11.59
N ARG A 99 19.87 -0.99 11.53
CA ARG A 99 20.14 0.01 10.49
C ARG A 99 20.02 -0.54 9.06
N GLY A 100 20.42 -1.80 8.86
CA GLY A 100 20.24 -2.49 7.57
C GLY A 100 18.76 -2.67 7.23
N ASP A 101 18.00 -3.19 8.18
CA ASP A 101 16.56 -3.41 8.07
C ASP A 101 15.81 -2.10 7.86
N TRP A 102 16.17 -1.03 8.57
CA TRP A 102 15.58 0.29 8.42
C TRP A 102 15.70 0.83 6.99
N ARG A 103 16.86 0.63 6.34
CA ARG A 103 17.05 1.06 4.95
C ARG A 103 16.11 0.33 4.00
N LEU A 104 16.05 -1.01 4.10
CA LEU A 104 15.18 -1.83 3.28
C LEU A 104 13.69 -1.56 3.55
N TRP A 105 13.34 -1.33 4.82
CA TRP A 105 12.00 -0.94 5.22
C TRP A 105 11.60 0.38 4.55
N ARG A 106 12.41 1.43 4.70
CA ARG A 106 12.13 2.75 4.11
C ARG A 106 12.02 2.67 2.59
N GLU A 107 12.91 1.94 1.95
CA GLU A 107 12.90 1.72 0.50
C GLU A 107 11.62 1.01 0.03
N ALA A 108 11.20 -0.02 0.75
CA ALA A 108 9.97 -0.74 0.45
C ALA A 108 8.72 0.13 0.68
N MET A 109 8.64 0.87 1.78
CA MET A 109 7.52 1.79 2.08
C MET A 109 7.40 2.88 1.03
N SER A 110 8.52 3.50 0.64
CA SER A 110 8.56 4.52 -0.42
C SER A 110 8.05 3.97 -1.76
N ARG A 111 8.37 2.73 -2.10
CA ARG A 111 7.90 2.09 -3.35
C ARG A 111 6.43 1.71 -3.31
N LEU A 112 5.93 1.35 -2.14
CA LEU A 112 4.53 0.99 -1.92
C LEU A 112 3.61 2.21 -1.84
N ASP A 113 4.15 3.39 -1.51
CA ASP A 113 3.43 4.65 -1.38
C ASP A 113 2.59 5.02 -2.61
N TRP A 114 3.22 5.14 -3.77
CA TRP A 114 2.52 5.55 -5.00
C TRP A 114 1.35 4.60 -5.37
N PRO A 115 1.54 3.26 -5.44
CA PRO A 115 0.43 2.34 -5.74
C PRO A 115 -0.76 2.45 -4.77
N LEU A 116 -0.51 2.71 -3.49
CA LEU A 116 -1.58 2.82 -2.49
C LEU A 116 -2.31 4.15 -2.59
N ARG A 117 -1.61 5.26 -2.85
CA ARG A 117 -2.23 6.58 -3.09
C ARG A 117 -3.10 6.58 -4.35
N VAL A 118 -2.61 6.00 -5.45
CA VAL A 118 -3.38 5.87 -6.71
C VAL A 118 -4.71 5.13 -6.49
N LYS A 119 -4.73 4.18 -5.56
CA LYS A 119 -5.93 3.41 -5.20
C LYS A 119 -6.82 4.09 -4.15
N GLY A 120 -6.43 5.26 -3.64
CA GLY A 120 -7.14 5.94 -2.56
C GLY A 120 -7.06 5.21 -1.22
N ILE A 121 -6.07 4.31 -1.05
CA ILE A 121 -5.86 3.55 0.19
C ILE A 121 -5.16 4.42 1.22
N VAL A 122 -4.14 5.18 0.79
CA VAL A 122 -3.41 6.14 1.61
C VAL A 122 -3.80 7.55 1.17
N ASP A 123 -4.04 8.43 2.14
CA ASP A 123 -4.41 9.82 1.93
C ASP A 123 -3.26 10.64 1.31
N GLY A 124 -3.60 11.65 0.53
CA GLY A 124 -2.69 12.58 -0.15
C GLY A 124 -2.46 12.26 -1.64
N PRO A 125 -2.12 13.26 -2.47
CA PRO A 125 -2.03 13.10 -3.92
C PRO A 125 -0.94 12.09 -4.30
N ALA A 126 -1.26 11.14 -5.20
CA ALA A 126 -0.32 10.13 -5.69
C ALA A 126 0.95 10.73 -6.31
N LEU A 127 0.81 11.89 -6.91
CA LEU A 127 1.82 12.89 -7.18
C LEU A 127 1.10 14.22 -6.96
N ALA A 128 1.60 15.09 -6.10
CA ALA A 128 1.22 16.49 -6.23
C ALA A 128 1.77 16.93 -7.59
N PHE A 129 0.92 16.96 -8.62
CA PHE A 129 1.12 17.94 -9.66
C PHE A 129 0.84 19.27 -8.96
N PRO A 130 1.82 20.15 -8.77
CA PRO A 130 1.47 21.53 -8.46
C PRO A 130 0.52 21.96 -9.57
N GLU A 131 -0.70 22.37 -9.23
CA GLU A 131 -1.62 22.96 -10.23
C GLU A 131 -0.97 24.18 -10.90
N ASP A 132 0.07 24.74 -10.26
CA ASP A 132 0.92 25.85 -10.73
C ASP A 132 2.27 25.41 -11.33
N ALA A 133 2.43 24.15 -11.74
CA ALA A 133 3.65 23.74 -12.45
C ALA A 133 3.65 24.35 -13.85
N GLU A 134 4.19 25.57 -13.95
CA GLU A 134 4.45 26.27 -15.19
C GLU A 134 5.19 25.35 -16.16
N ILE A 135 4.54 25.03 -17.29
CA ILE A 135 5.14 24.27 -18.38
C ILE A 135 6.20 25.19 -18.99
N LEU A 136 7.46 24.99 -18.61
CA LEU A 136 8.57 25.68 -19.27
C LEU A 136 8.75 25.08 -20.66
N ASP A 137 8.39 25.86 -21.69
CA ASP A 137 8.70 25.53 -23.08
C ASP A 137 10.22 25.35 -23.22
N PHE A 138 10.62 24.13 -23.60
CA PHE A 138 12.02 23.83 -23.88
C PHE A 138 12.41 24.53 -25.18
N PRO A 139 13.31 25.53 -25.18
CA PRO A 139 13.73 26.16 -26.42
C PRO A 139 14.63 25.17 -27.17
N GLY A 140 13.99 24.36 -28.03
CA GLY A 140 14.67 23.58 -29.04
C GLY A 140 15.41 24.53 -29.96
N SER A 141 16.73 24.57 -29.82
CA SER A 141 17.64 25.31 -30.68
C SER A 141 17.48 24.83 -32.11
N ALA A 142 16.84 25.63 -32.96
CA ALA A 142 16.87 25.48 -34.40
C ALA A 142 18.25 25.98 -34.87
N ARG A 143 19.09 25.05 -35.32
CA ARG A 143 20.21 25.33 -36.22
C ARG A 143 19.78 25.09 -37.66
#